data_AF-A0A355ARE2-F1
#
_entry.id   AF-A0A355ARE2-F1
#
_cell.length_a   1.000
_cell.length_b   1.000
_cell.length_c   1.000
_cell.angle_alpha   90.00
_cell.angle_beta   90.00
_cell.angle_gamma   90.00
#
_symmetry.space_group_name_H-M   'P 1'
#
loop_
_entity.id
_entity.type
_entity.pdbx_description
1 polymer ?
#
loop_
_entity_poly.entity_id
_entity_poly.type
_entity_poly.pdbx_seq_one_letter_code
_entity_poly.pdbx_strand_id
1 'polypeptide(L)'
;MAKFMNVVRYVVKADCHDEFIELHSSSVKKGDGLYGRLDGMLSQFLIKTGEYSYCFVAIWESESALAEARPLMIESLNSMRHALEEITSELGVTDAVSGSVVFEQ
;
A
#
# COMPACT_ATOMS: atom_id res chain seq x y z
N MET A 1 12.18 -13.31 -14.62
CA MET A 1 10.75 -13.55 -14.30
C MET A 1 10.02 -12.24 -14.51
N ALA A 2 8.76 -12.28 -14.95
CA ALA A 2 7.94 -11.07 -15.02
C ALA A 2 7.67 -10.58 -13.59
N LYS A 3 7.88 -9.28 -13.33
CA LYS A 3 7.55 -8.68 -12.03
C LYS A 3 6.04 -8.69 -11.82
N PHE A 4 5.63 -8.60 -10.57
CA PHE A 4 4.23 -8.44 -10.18
C PHE A 4 4.07 -7.14 -9.42
N MET A 5 2.91 -6.50 -9.51
CA MET A 5 2.65 -5.22 -8.82
C MET A 5 1.30 -5.24 -8.12
N ASN A 6 1.19 -4.48 -7.04
CA ASN A 6 -0.10 -4.04 -6.52
C ASN A 6 -0.16 -2.53 -6.40
N VAL A 7 -1.39 -2.03 -6.48
CA VAL A 7 -1.76 -0.64 -6.24
C VAL A 7 -2.91 -0.62 -5.25
N VAL A 8 -2.81 0.20 -4.21
CA VAL A 8 -3.89 0.42 -3.24
C VAL A 8 -4.21 1.91 -3.20
N ARG A 9 -5.46 2.27 -3.48
CA ARG A 9 -5.94 3.66 -3.42
C ARG A 9 -6.57 3.95 -2.06
N TYR A 10 -6.32 5.15 -1.57
CA TYR A 10 -6.82 5.68 -0.32
C TYR A 10 -7.40 7.07 -0.54
N VAL A 11 -8.44 7.39 0.24
CA VAL A 11 -8.81 8.76 0.58
C VAL A 11 -8.64 8.88 2.09
N VAL A 12 -7.86 9.86 2.54
CA VAL A 12 -7.49 10.05 3.95
C VAL A 12 -8.33 11.19 4.52
N LYS A 13 -8.79 11.05 5.76
CA LYS A 13 -9.49 12.15 6.44
C LYS A 13 -8.53 13.33 6.63
N ALA A 14 -9.03 14.54 6.43
CA ALA A 14 -8.19 15.74 6.48
C ALA A 14 -7.42 15.91 7.80
N ASP A 15 -8.03 15.53 8.93
CA ASP A 15 -7.43 15.59 10.27
C ASP A 15 -6.45 14.45 10.59
N CYS A 16 -6.43 13.38 9.76
CA CYS A 16 -5.51 12.25 9.90
C CYS A 16 -4.37 12.26 8.89
N HIS A 17 -4.19 13.34 8.11
CA HIS A 17 -3.18 13.41 7.05
C HIS A 17 -1.76 13.13 7.55
N ASP A 18 -1.33 13.82 8.59
CA ASP A 18 0.03 13.71 9.12
C ASP A 18 0.26 12.32 9.72
N GLU A 19 -0.71 11.79 10.47
CA GLU A 19 -0.69 10.42 11.02
C GLU A 19 -0.50 9.39 9.90
N PHE A 20 -1.24 9.50 8.80
CA PHE A 20 -1.15 8.59 7.66
C PHE A 20 0.25 8.58 7.03
N ILE A 21 0.86 9.76 6.86
CA ILE A 21 2.22 9.88 6.32
C ILE A 21 3.27 9.36 7.31
N GLU A 22 3.08 9.59 8.61
CA GLU A 22 3.93 9.05 9.66
C GLU A 22 3.87 7.53 9.71
N LEU A 23 2.69 6.90 9.58
CA LEU A 23 2.55 5.45 9.54
C LEU A 23 3.34 4.81 8.39
N HIS A 24 3.37 5.45 7.21
CA HIS A 24 4.14 4.96 6.07
C HIS A 24 5.64 5.26 6.18
N SER A 25 6.03 6.41 6.74
CA SER A 25 7.44 6.83 6.80
C SER A 25 8.20 6.29 8.02
N SER A 26 7.55 6.15 9.18
CA SER A 26 8.12 5.50 10.37
C SER A 26 8.38 4.01 10.13
N SER A 27 7.52 3.39 9.32
CA SER A 27 7.67 2.00 8.89
C SER A 27 8.95 1.74 8.09
N VAL A 28 9.50 2.76 7.42
CA VAL A 28 10.76 2.64 6.66
C VAL A 28 11.99 2.79 7.58
N LYS A 29 11.90 3.59 8.65
CA LYS A 29 13.06 4.00 9.47
C LYS A 29 13.57 2.94 10.44
N LYS A 30 12.70 2.06 10.90
CA LYS A 30 13.05 1.09 11.94
C LYS A 30 13.50 -0.26 11.37
N GLY A 31 13.43 -0.46 10.05
CA GLY A 31 13.73 -1.76 9.42
C GLY A 31 12.74 -2.88 9.78
N ASP A 32 11.72 -2.56 10.57
CA ASP A 32 10.70 -3.45 11.14
C ASP A 32 9.27 -2.99 10.79
N GLY A 33 9.11 -1.93 10.00
CA GLY A 33 7.80 -1.37 9.77
C GLY A 33 6.91 -2.22 8.88
N LEU A 34 5.67 -1.77 8.70
CA LEU A 34 4.60 -2.45 7.92
C LEU A 34 5.07 -3.02 6.56
N TYR A 35 6.10 -2.44 5.96
CA TYR A 35 6.71 -2.86 4.69
C TYR A 35 8.25 -2.96 4.73
N GLY A 36 8.84 -2.95 5.92
CA GLY A 36 10.29 -2.83 6.15
C GLY A 36 11.14 -3.96 5.55
N ARG A 37 10.53 -5.09 5.20
CA ARG A 37 11.06 -6.13 4.30
C ARG A 37 10.05 -7.24 4.16
N LEU A 38 9.03 -7.02 3.34
CA LEU A 38 8.21 -8.14 2.86
C LEU A 38 9.07 -8.91 1.85
N ASP A 39 9.31 -10.19 2.12
CA ASP A 39 10.18 -11.02 1.27
C ASP A 39 9.69 -10.97 -0.18
N GLY A 40 10.64 -10.72 -1.10
CA GLY A 40 10.35 -10.57 -2.53
C GLY A 40 9.72 -9.23 -2.94
N MET A 41 9.54 -8.26 -2.04
CA MET A 41 9.22 -6.88 -2.41
C MET A 41 10.48 -6.13 -2.86
N LEU A 42 10.50 -5.68 -4.10
CA LEU A 42 11.62 -5.00 -4.75
C LEU A 42 11.66 -3.50 -4.45
N SER A 43 10.50 -2.86 -4.45
CA SER A 43 10.36 -1.43 -4.22
C SER A 43 8.94 -1.08 -3.84
N GLN A 44 8.78 0.03 -3.12
CA GLN A 44 7.48 0.58 -2.78
C GLN A 44 7.48 2.10 -2.95
N PHE A 45 6.29 2.64 -3.22
CA PHE A 45 6.05 4.05 -3.42
C PHE A 45 4.73 4.42 -2.76
N LEU A 46 4.70 5.56 -2.08
CA LEU A 46 3.47 6.23 -1.71
C LEU A 46 3.40 7.53 -2.53
N ILE A 47 2.40 7.64 -3.39
CA ILE A 47 2.22 8.81 -4.26
C ILE A 47 0.96 9.56 -3.87
N LYS A 48 1.03 10.89 -3.85
CA LYS A 48 -0.12 11.77 -3.70
C LYS A 48 -0.80 11.95 -5.06
N THR A 49 -2.09 11.67 -5.14
CA THR A 49 -2.89 11.72 -6.39
C THR A 49 -4.02 12.76 -6.35
N GLY A 50 -4.25 13.36 -5.18
CA GLY A 50 -5.20 14.45 -4.93
C GLY A 50 -4.91 15.13 -3.59
N GLU A 51 -5.76 16.02 -3.10
CA GLU A 51 -5.51 16.76 -1.84
C GLU A 51 -5.29 15.82 -0.64
N TYR A 52 -6.17 14.81 -0.50
CA TYR A 52 -6.08 13.75 0.50
C TYR A 52 -6.15 12.34 -0.11
N SER A 53 -5.90 12.23 -1.43
CA SER A 53 -5.91 10.96 -2.14
C SER A 53 -4.50 10.46 -2.38
N TYR A 54 -4.28 9.17 -2.14
CA TYR A 54 -2.97 8.53 -2.25
C TYR A 54 -3.08 7.18 -2.94
N CYS A 55 -2.00 6.77 -3.60
CA CYS A 55 -1.79 5.39 -4.02
C CYS A 55 -0.53 4.83 -3.37
N PHE A 56 -0.64 3.68 -2.72
CA PHE A 56 0.50 2.83 -2.41
C PHE A 56 0.75 1.91 -3.60
N VAL A 57 1.99 1.82 -4.05
CA VAL A 57 2.42 0.97 -5.17
C VAL A 57 3.59 0.14 -4.68
N ALA A 58 3.53 -1.18 -4.86
CA ALA A 58 4.67 -2.06 -4.61
C ALA A 58 4.96 -2.96 -5.80
N ILE A 59 6.24 -3.20 -6.02
CA ILE A 59 6.80 -4.07 -7.05
C ILE A 59 7.37 -5.31 -6.37
N TRP A 60 7.07 -6.48 -6.93
CA TRP A 60 7.38 -7.78 -6.37
C TRP A 60 8.12 -8.64 -7.38
N GLU A 61 8.97 -9.53 -6.89
CA GLU A 61 9.69 -10.53 -7.68
C GLU A 61 8.76 -11.52 -8.38
N SER A 62 7.60 -11.82 -7.78
CA SER A 62 6.60 -12.74 -8.29
C SER A 62 5.21 -12.50 -7.69
N GLU A 63 4.18 -13.12 -8.29
CA GLU A 63 2.83 -13.19 -7.72
C GLU A 63 2.82 -13.92 -6.36
N SER A 64 3.62 -14.98 -6.22
CA SER A 64 3.71 -15.75 -4.98
C SER A 64 4.27 -14.92 -3.83
N ALA A 65 5.29 -14.09 -4.08
CA ALA A 65 5.85 -13.20 -3.05
C ALA A 65 4.77 -12.25 -2.51
N LEU A 66 3.96 -11.68 -3.41
CA LEU A 66 2.83 -10.83 -3.02
C LEU A 66 1.76 -11.61 -2.23
N ALA A 67 1.45 -12.84 -2.65
CA ALA A 67 0.45 -13.68 -1.99
C ALA A 67 0.84 -14.00 -0.54
N GLU A 68 2.10 -14.37 -0.30
CA GLU A 68 2.64 -14.64 1.04
C GLU A 68 2.69 -13.39 1.92
N ALA A 69 2.95 -12.22 1.33
CA ALA A 69 2.97 -10.95 2.05
C ALA A 69 1.58 -10.37 2.34
N ARG A 70 0.52 -10.86 1.67
CA ARG A 70 -0.84 -10.30 1.75
C ARG A 70 -1.42 -10.25 3.17
N PRO A 71 -1.28 -11.27 4.04
CA PRO A 71 -1.79 -11.19 5.41
C PRO A 71 -1.21 -10.02 6.19
N LEU A 72 0.10 -9.78 6.06
CA LEU A 72 0.79 -8.66 6.70
C LEU A 72 0.31 -7.31 6.15
N MET A 73 0.10 -7.20 4.83
CA MET A 73 -0.49 -6.00 4.23
C MET A 73 -1.92 -5.74 4.73
N ILE A 74 -2.72 -6.77 4.98
CA ILE A 74 -4.08 -6.60 5.53
C ILE A 74 -4.03 -6.10 6.98
N GLU A 75 -3.14 -6.67 7.81
CA GLU A 75 -2.91 -6.20 9.18
C GLU A 75 -2.48 -4.72 9.20
N SER A 76 -1.54 -4.40 8.31
CA SER A 76 -1.07 -3.03 8.05
C SER A 76 -2.24 -2.09 7.78
N LEU A 77 -3.08 -2.44 6.80
CA LEU A 77 -4.26 -1.65 6.45
C LEU A 77 -5.22 -1.49 7.62
N ASN A 78 -5.50 -2.56 8.37
CA ASN A 78 -6.39 -2.52 9.52
C ASN A 78 -5.94 -1.51 10.58
N SER A 79 -4.64 -1.32 10.78
CA SER A 79 -4.10 -0.34 11.73
C SER A 79 -4.32 1.13 11.35
N MET A 80 -4.66 1.40 10.09
CA MET A 80 -4.87 2.76 9.55
C MET A 80 -6.28 3.00 9.03
N ARG A 81 -7.17 2.00 9.05
CA ARG A 81 -8.55 2.12 8.50
C ARG A 81 -9.35 3.24 9.15
N HIS A 82 -9.09 3.57 10.42
CA HIS A 82 -9.76 4.67 11.12
C HIS A 82 -9.45 6.05 10.52
N ALA A 83 -8.28 6.20 9.88
CA ALA A 83 -7.82 7.42 9.25
C ALA A 83 -8.32 7.59 7.80
N LEU A 84 -9.03 6.60 7.25
CA LEU A 84 -9.48 6.59 5.86
C LEU A 84 -10.95 6.97 5.71
N GLU A 85 -11.26 7.60 4.59
CA GLU A 85 -12.62 7.87 4.13
C GLU A 85 -13.16 6.70 3.29
N GLU A 86 -14.48 6.54 3.28
CA GLU A 86 -15.15 5.62 2.37
C GLU A 86 -15.04 6.15 0.93
N ILE A 87 -14.58 5.31 0.02
CA ILE A 87 -14.47 5.61 -1.41
C ILE A 87 -15.84 5.43 -2.07
N THR A 88 -16.45 4.25 -1.91
CA THR A 88 -17.83 3.93 -2.30
C THR A 88 -18.39 2.82 -1.40
N SER A 89 -19.70 2.59 -1.46
CA SER A 89 -20.37 1.48 -0.75
C SER A 89 -19.82 0.10 -1.13
N GLU A 90 -19.35 -0.08 -2.36
CA GLU A 90 -18.83 -1.36 -2.84
C GLU A 90 -17.36 -1.57 -2.47
N LEU A 91 -16.56 -0.51 -2.50
CA LEU A 91 -15.11 -0.57 -2.24
C LEU A 91 -14.77 -0.41 -0.75
N GLY A 92 -15.64 0.22 0.03
CA GLY A 92 -15.32 0.63 1.39
C GLY A 92 -14.22 1.68 1.40
N VAL A 93 -13.22 1.52 2.27
CA VAL A 93 -12.19 2.56 2.54
C VAL A 93 -10.89 2.39 1.73
N THR A 94 -10.76 1.32 0.96
CA THR A 94 -9.55 1.01 0.19
C THR A 94 -9.91 0.32 -1.12
N ASP A 95 -9.28 0.71 -2.22
CA ASP A 95 -9.38 -0.01 -3.48
C ASP A 95 -8.04 -0.62 -3.86
N ALA A 96 -7.95 -1.94 -3.77
CA ALA A 96 -6.72 -2.71 -3.96
C ALA A 96 -6.78 -3.58 -5.21
N VAL A 97 -5.79 -3.43 -6.08
CA VAL A 97 -5.63 -4.23 -7.31
C VAL A 97 -4.21 -4.76 -7.41
N SER A 98 -4.03 -5.88 -8.11
CA SER A 98 -2.71 -6.47 -8.37
C SER A 98 -2.66 -7.20 -9.70
N GLY A 99 -1.48 -7.30 -10.31
CA GLY A 99 -1.31 -8.02 -11.57
C GLY A 99 0.14 -8.09 -12.06
N SER A 100 0.34 -8.89 -13.10
CA SER A 100 1.64 -9.06 -13.77
C SER A 100 2.03 -7.78 -14.51
N VAL A 101 3.30 -7.41 -14.43
CA VAL A 101 3.86 -6.30 -15.20
C VAL A 101 3.96 -6.72 -16.67
N VAL A 102 3.21 -6.04 -17.53
CA VAL A 102 3.17 -6.31 -18.99
C VAL A 102 4.22 -5.49 -19.74
N PHE A 103 4.63 -4.33 -19.21
CA PHE A 103 5.64 -3.44 -19.79
C PHE A 103 6.36 -2.65 -18.69
N GLU A 104 7.69 -2.52 -18.81
CA GLU A 104 8.55 -1.68 -17.96
C GLU A 104 9.74 -1.14 -18.76
N GLN A 105 10.23 0.06 -18.44
CA GLN A 105 11.40 0.71 -19.03
C GLN A 105 12.30 1.31 -17.95
#